data_AF-A0A7C8DVA8-F1
#
_entry.id   AF-A0A7C8DVA8-F1
#
_cell.length_a   1.000
_cell.length_b   1.000
_cell.length_c   1.000
_cell.angle_alpha   90.00
_cell.angle_beta   90.00
_cell.angle_gamma   90.00
#
_symmetry.space_group_name_H-M   'P 1'
#
loop_
_entity.id
_entity.type
_entity.pdbx_description
1 polymer ?
#
loop_
_entity_poly.entity_id
_entity_poly.type
_entity_poly.pdbx_seq_one_letter_code
_entity_poly.pdbx_strand_id
1 'polypeptide(L)'
;GKDNNYIGVDFGIMGTLTEEDKDFIADIFLAFFNQDYHAVARVYIDSGWASASTDVIAFEQAIGRICEPMFEKPLGEISFGQVLLELIQEAKNFDITIQPQLLLLDKTLLNIEGLGRQLYPQLDLWATAKPFLEDLVKEKYSMKNTFEKLKEQAPQLLKDIPELPKLVINALKQLDKVKDINRLYSQQTDNIVNQLKDNSNKQTSAIFAGALIILAGILATNALWIASSASTIAGLIFWSKSR
;
A
#
# COMPACT_ATOMS: atom_id res chain seq x y z
N GLY A 1 43.37 -14.54 20.58
CA GLY A 1 44.79 -14.15 20.53
C GLY A 1 45.32 -13.89 21.92
N LYS A 2 46.61 -13.60 22.08
CA LYS A 2 47.08 -12.96 23.33
C LYS A 2 46.24 -11.68 23.52
N ASP A 3 45.75 -11.47 24.74
CA ASP A 3 44.85 -10.37 25.15
C ASP A 3 43.34 -10.55 24.85
N ASN A 4 42.83 -11.79 24.86
CA ASN A 4 41.39 -12.09 24.73
C ASN A 4 40.72 -11.60 23.42
N ASN A 5 41.53 -11.23 22.42
CA ASN A 5 41.04 -10.76 21.13
C ASN A 5 40.57 -11.92 20.24
N TYR A 6 39.43 -11.75 19.58
CA TYR A 6 38.99 -12.62 18.49
C TYR A 6 39.80 -12.31 17.23
N ILE A 7 40.38 -13.32 16.59
CA ILE A 7 41.18 -13.18 15.37
C ILE A 7 40.59 -14.13 14.33
N GLY A 8 39.98 -13.58 13.28
CA GLY A 8 39.54 -14.36 12.12
C GLY A 8 40.76 -14.78 11.29
N VAL A 9 40.86 -16.07 10.98
CA VAL A 9 42.00 -16.66 10.25
C VAL A 9 41.60 -17.12 8.85
N ASP A 10 40.33 -17.44 8.63
CA ASP A 10 39.81 -17.92 7.35
C ASP A 10 38.91 -16.86 6.70
N PHE A 11 39.21 -16.54 5.44
CA PHE A 11 38.49 -15.61 4.58
C PHE A 11 38.10 -16.26 3.24
N GLY A 12 38.09 -17.60 3.17
CA GLY A 12 37.82 -18.34 1.93
C GLY A 12 36.38 -18.23 1.42
N ILE A 13 35.44 -17.83 2.28
CA ILE A 13 34.02 -17.66 1.96
C ILE A 13 33.58 -16.25 2.37
N MET A 14 33.85 -15.26 1.51
CA MET A 14 33.43 -13.87 1.72
C MET A 14 32.43 -13.46 0.64
N GLY A 15 31.30 -12.90 1.06
CA GLY A 15 30.33 -12.24 0.17
C GLY A 15 30.53 -10.72 0.17
N THR A 16 29.96 -10.05 -0.82
CA THR A 16 29.80 -8.59 -0.82
C THR A 16 28.32 -8.26 -0.77
N LEU A 17 27.95 -7.29 0.05
CA LEU A 17 26.59 -6.75 0.12
C LEU A 17 26.60 -5.35 -0.48
N THR A 18 25.62 -5.06 -1.34
CA THR A 18 25.40 -3.70 -1.83
C THR A 18 24.89 -2.80 -0.69
N GLU A 19 24.94 -1.48 -0.86
CA GLU A 19 24.36 -0.56 0.14
C GLU A 19 22.84 -0.78 0.29
N GLU A 20 22.15 -1.11 -0.81
CA GLU A 20 20.72 -1.45 -0.80
C GLU A 20 20.44 -2.73 0.01
N ASP A 21 21.28 -3.76 -0.14
CA ASP A 21 21.16 -5.00 0.65
C ASP A 21 21.40 -4.73 2.14
N LYS A 22 22.40 -3.90 2.47
CA LYS A 22 22.68 -3.52 3.87
C LYS A 22 21.51 -2.76 4.47
N ASP A 23 20.94 -1.82 3.73
CA ASP A 23 19.80 -1.02 4.16
C ASP A 23 18.58 -1.90 4.42
N PHE A 24 18.30 -2.84 3.51
CA PHE A 24 17.24 -3.84 3.64
C PHE A 24 17.42 -4.75 4.85
N ILE A 25 18.63 -5.31 5.03
CA ILE A 25 18.96 -6.20 6.16
C ILE A 25 18.83 -5.45 7.49
N ALA A 26 19.28 -4.20 7.57
CA ALA A 26 19.17 -3.39 8.78
C ALA A 26 17.70 -3.13 9.16
N ASP A 27 16.86 -2.78 8.19
CA ASP A 27 15.44 -2.49 8.42
C ASP A 27 14.68 -3.75 8.85
N ILE A 28 14.95 -4.90 8.21
CA ILE A 28 14.40 -6.20 8.62
C ILE A 28 14.83 -6.57 10.03
N PHE A 29 16.12 -6.48 10.35
CA PHE A 29 16.60 -6.85 11.68
C PHE A 29 16.01 -5.93 12.75
N LEU A 30 15.94 -4.62 12.50
CA LEU A 30 15.31 -3.71 13.47
C LEU A 30 13.84 -4.07 13.72
N ALA A 31 13.07 -4.32 12.66
CA ALA A 31 11.67 -4.72 12.78
C ALA A 31 11.53 -6.06 13.53
N PHE A 32 12.34 -7.05 13.16
CA PHE A 32 12.36 -8.37 13.78
C PHE A 32 12.68 -8.33 15.28
N PHE A 33 13.71 -7.58 15.69
CA PHE A 33 14.10 -7.47 17.10
C PHE A 33 13.11 -6.66 17.95
N ASN A 34 12.31 -5.80 17.32
CA ASN A 34 11.20 -5.09 17.97
C ASN A 34 9.88 -5.87 17.94
N GLN A 35 9.89 -7.11 17.43
CA GLN A 35 8.69 -7.92 17.22
C GLN A 35 7.63 -7.24 16.32
N ASP A 36 8.07 -6.33 15.45
CA ASP A 36 7.19 -5.66 14.48
C ASP A 36 7.15 -6.50 13.19
N TYR A 37 6.45 -7.63 13.26
CA TYR A 37 6.33 -8.56 12.13
C TYR A 37 5.57 -7.96 10.94
N HIS A 38 4.68 -7.00 11.21
CA HIS A 38 4.02 -6.21 10.17
C HIS A 38 5.04 -5.36 9.41
N ALA A 39 5.96 -4.68 10.11
CA ALA A 39 7.05 -3.95 9.47
C ALA A 39 7.99 -4.88 8.69
N VAL A 40 8.28 -6.09 9.20
CA VAL A 40 9.06 -7.07 8.43
C VAL A 40 8.38 -7.38 7.09
N ALA A 41 7.09 -7.72 7.10
CA ALA A 41 6.34 -8.00 5.88
C ALA A 41 6.33 -6.80 4.91
N ARG A 42 6.18 -5.59 5.44
CA ARG A 42 6.24 -4.34 4.65
C ARG A 42 7.60 -4.12 4.00
N VAL A 43 8.70 -4.33 4.72
CA VAL A 43 10.05 -4.13 4.18
C VAL A 43 10.32 -5.08 3.01
N TYR A 44 9.84 -6.32 3.06
CA TYR A 44 9.95 -7.27 1.94
C TYR A 44 9.17 -6.82 0.68
N ILE A 45 8.01 -6.20 0.86
CA ILE A 45 7.19 -5.69 -0.25
C ILE A 45 7.77 -4.40 -0.81
N ASP A 46 8.13 -3.46 0.06
CA ASP A 46 8.63 -2.14 -0.30
C ASP A 46 10.01 -2.23 -0.97
N SER A 47 10.81 -3.28 -0.68
CA SER A 47 12.08 -3.56 -1.37
C SER A 47 11.92 -4.26 -2.73
N GLY A 48 10.70 -4.71 -3.08
CA GLY A 48 10.41 -5.46 -4.30
C GLY A 48 10.85 -6.93 -4.27
N TRP A 49 11.20 -7.47 -3.11
CA TRP A 49 11.55 -8.88 -2.94
C TRP A 49 10.32 -9.78 -2.84
N ALA A 50 9.20 -9.23 -2.35
CA ALA A 50 7.86 -9.81 -2.41
C ALA A 50 7.01 -9.08 -3.45
N SER A 51 5.99 -9.76 -3.99
CA SER A 51 5.02 -9.14 -4.89
C SER A 51 4.21 -8.06 -4.15
N ALA A 52 3.86 -6.98 -4.85
CA ALA A 52 2.92 -5.99 -4.33
C ALA A 52 1.51 -6.55 -4.08
N SER A 53 1.20 -7.73 -4.64
CA SER A 53 -0.06 -8.46 -4.41
C SER A 53 -0.01 -9.40 -3.21
N THR A 54 1.12 -9.50 -2.51
CA THR A 54 1.29 -10.39 -1.35
C THR A 54 0.36 -9.97 -0.21
N ASP A 55 -0.32 -10.93 0.40
CA ASP A 55 -1.15 -10.69 1.59
C ASP A 55 -0.25 -10.41 2.80
N VAL A 56 -0.15 -9.13 3.16
CA VAL A 56 0.68 -8.62 4.26
C VAL A 56 0.31 -9.27 5.59
N ILE A 57 -0.99 -9.46 5.85
CA ILE A 57 -1.48 -9.97 7.13
C ILE A 57 -1.15 -11.47 7.24
N ALA A 58 -1.37 -12.22 6.16
CA ALA A 58 -0.99 -13.63 6.12
C ALA A 58 0.53 -13.81 6.31
N PHE A 59 1.33 -12.92 5.71
CA PHE A 59 2.78 -12.97 5.84
C PHE A 59 3.27 -12.61 7.24
N GLU A 60 2.72 -11.56 7.85
CA GLU A 60 2.96 -11.18 9.24
C GLU A 60 2.67 -12.35 10.19
N GLN A 61 1.51 -12.99 10.06
CA GLN A 61 1.12 -14.14 10.89
C GLN A 61 2.06 -15.32 10.71
N ALA A 62 2.55 -15.54 9.49
CA ALA A 62 3.48 -16.61 9.18
C ALA A 62 4.84 -16.37 9.86
N ILE A 63 5.36 -15.15 9.80
CA ILE A 63 6.59 -14.75 10.48
C ILE A 63 6.40 -14.87 11.99
N GLY A 64 5.35 -14.30 12.56
CA GLY A 64 5.10 -14.33 14.00
C GLY A 64 5.03 -15.77 14.55
N ARG A 65 4.31 -16.66 13.85
CA ARG A 65 4.23 -18.09 14.22
C ARG A 65 5.59 -18.77 14.30
N ILE A 66 6.51 -18.42 13.41
CA ILE A 66 7.87 -18.98 13.38
C ILE A 66 8.73 -18.32 14.47
N CYS A 67 8.59 -17.01 14.68
CA CYS A 67 9.51 -16.20 15.48
C CYS A 67 9.15 -16.06 16.97
N GLU A 68 7.88 -16.07 17.34
CA GLU A 68 7.45 -15.93 18.74
C GLU A 68 8.01 -17.03 19.68
N PRO A 69 8.08 -18.33 19.29
CA PRO A 69 8.48 -19.38 20.22
C PRO A 69 9.93 -19.31 20.73
N MET A 70 10.80 -18.53 20.10
CA MET A 70 12.22 -18.42 20.47
C MET A 70 12.58 -17.13 21.18
N PHE A 71 11.68 -16.15 21.21
CA PHE A 71 11.98 -14.83 21.75
C PHE A 71 12.29 -14.94 23.25
N GLU A 72 13.25 -14.14 23.74
CA GLU A 72 13.70 -14.11 25.15
C GLU A 72 14.24 -15.46 25.70
N LYS A 73 14.53 -16.43 24.83
CA LYS A 73 15.13 -17.70 25.24
C LYS A 73 16.65 -17.68 25.02
N PRO A 74 17.41 -18.34 25.90
CA PRO A 74 18.86 -18.45 25.74
C PRO A 74 19.20 -19.28 24.50
N LEU A 75 20.34 -18.98 23.87
CA LEU A 75 20.84 -19.65 22.65
C LEU A 75 20.96 -21.19 22.78
N GLY A 76 21.11 -21.69 24.01
CA GLY A 76 21.11 -23.12 24.31
C GLY A 76 19.75 -23.81 24.18
N GLU A 77 18.65 -23.07 24.28
CA GLU A 77 17.26 -23.60 24.28
C GLU A 77 16.54 -23.41 22.95
N ILE A 78 17.10 -22.62 22.04
CA ILE A 78 16.55 -22.34 20.71
C ILE A 78 17.50 -22.82 19.63
N SER A 79 16.97 -23.10 18.44
CA SER A 79 17.77 -23.34 17.24
C SER A 79 17.55 -22.19 16.27
N PHE A 80 18.44 -21.20 16.31
CA PHE A 80 18.31 -20.00 15.47
C PHE A 80 18.42 -20.37 13.98
N GLY A 81 19.31 -21.30 13.64
CA GLY A 81 19.44 -21.81 12.28
C GLY A 81 18.22 -22.57 11.76
N GLN A 82 17.51 -23.30 12.63
CA GLN A 82 16.27 -23.98 12.26
C GLN A 82 15.18 -22.96 11.90
N VAL A 83 15.10 -21.89 12.68
CA VAL A 83 14.16 -20.78 12.45
C VAL A 83 14.44 -20.09 11.14
N LEU A 84 15.70 -19.79 10.88
CA LEU A 84 16.14 -19.17 9.65
C LEU A 84 15.74 -20.03 8.43
N LEU A 85 15.90 -21.35 8.55
CA LEU A 85 15.47 -22.32 7.55
C LEU A 85 13.94 -22.30 7.36
N GLU A 86 13.18 -22.23 8.45
CA GLU A 86 11.72 -22.15 8.41
C GLU A 86 11.24 -20.85 7.75
N LEU A 87 11.86 -19.71 8.05
CA LEU A 87 11.58 -18.42 7.40
C LEU A 87 11.86 -18.48 5.90
N ILE A 88 12.97 -19.10 5.48
CA ILE A 88 13.32 -19.31 4.06
C ILE A 88 12.31 -20.20 3.35
N GLN A 89 11.84 -21.25 4.02
CA GLN A 89 10.83 -22.15 3.46
C GLN A 89 9.48 -21.44 3.33
N GLU A 90 9.10 -20.68 4.36
CA GLU A 90 7.85 -19.94 4.39
C GLU A 90 7.84 -18.81 3.36
N ALA A 91 8.98 -18.13 3.14
CA ALA A 91 9.13 -17.10 2.12
C ALA A 91 8.77 -17.62 0.70
N LYS A 92 9.01 -18.90 0.41
CA LYS A 92 8.59 -19.52 -0.87
C LYS A 92 7.08 -19.59 -1.03
N ASN A 93 6.33 -19.69 0.06
CA ASN A 93 4.86 -19.70 0.04
C ASN A 93 4.26 -18.31 -0.30
N PHE A 94 5.08 -17.26 -0.23
CA PHE A 94 4.70 -15.87 -0.53
C PHE A 94 5.34 -15.35 -1.84
N ASP A 95 5.79 -16.25 -2.72
CA ASP A 95 6.45 -15.94 -4.00
C ASP A 95 7.70 -15.05 -3.88
N ILE A 96 8.38 -15.09 -2.73
CA ILE A 96 9.61 -14.31 -2.49
C ILE A 96 10.78 -15.01 -3.18
N THR A 97 11.50 -14.27 -4.03
CA THR A 97 12.71 -14.79 -4.68
C THR A 97 13.91 -14.63 -3.76
N ILE A 98 14.43 -15.73 -3.23
CA ILE A 98 15.59 -15.71 -2.33
C ILE A 98 16.88 -15.63 -3.15
N GLN A 99 17.65 -14.55 -2.95
CA GLN A 99 18.94 -14.39 -3.62
C GLN A 99 20.02 -15.31 -3.04
N PRO A 100 20.87 -15.96 -3.86
CA PRO A 100 21.90 -16.88 -3.39
C PRO A 100 22.93 -16.29 -2.42
N GLN A 101 23.20 -14.98 -2.49
CA GLN A 101 24.14 -14.33 -1.57
C GLN A 101 23.64 -14.28 -0.12
N LEU A 102 22.33 -14.25 0.11
CA LEU A 102 21.77 -14.27 1.47
C LEU A 102 21.91 -15.66 2.13
N LEU A 103 21.84 -16.74 1.34
CA LEU A 103 22.09 -18.10 1.83
C LEU A 103 23.51 -18.30 2.39
N LEU A 104 24.47 -17.47 1.97
CA LEU A 104 25.84 -17.51 2.49
C LEU A 104 25.97 -16.82 3.85
N LEU A 105 25.25 -15.72 4.03
CA LEU A 105 25.12 -15.05 5.33
C LEU A 105 24.48 -16.00 6.33
N ASP A 106 23.43 -16.70 5.91
CA ASP A 106 22.72 -17.69 6.71
C ASP A 106 23.62 -18.82 7.18
N LYS A 107 24.45 -19.38 6.29
CA LYS A 107 25.45 -20.40 6.66
C LYS A 107 26.46 -19.88 7.68
N THR A 108 26.89 -18.63 7.52
CA THR A 108 27.81 -17.99 8.47
C THR A 108 27.15 -17.84 9.84
N LEU A 109 25.89 -17.38 9.89
CA LEU A 109 25.12 -17.24 11.12
C LEU A 109 24.89 -18.59 11.82
N LEU A 110 24.55 -19.64 11.08
CA LEU A 110 24.43 -21.02 11.57
C LEU A 110 25.75 -21.52 12.21
N ASN A 111 26.88 -21.25 11.58
CA ASN A 111 28.18 -21.66 12.10
C ASN A 111 28.55 -20.90 13.39
N ILE A 112 28.29 -19.58 13.40
CA ILE A 112 28.52 -18.73 14.57
C ILE A 112 27.60 -19.14 15.74
N GLU A 113 26.34 -19.49 15.47
CA GLU A 113 25.41 -20.03 16.48
C GLU A 113 25.97 -21.31 17.12
N GLY A 114 26.46 -22.24 16.30
CA GLY A 114 27.04 -23.49 16.79
C GLY A 114 28.20 -23.25 17.76
N LEU A 115 29.08 -22.30 17.43
CA LEU A 115 30.17 -21.85 18.31
C LEU A 115 29.63 -21.12 19.55
N GLY A 116 28.66 -20.23 19.37
CA GLY A 116 28.04 -19.46 20.44
C GLY A 116 27.38 -20.35 21.49
N ARG A 117 26.70 -21.43 21.08
CA ARG A 117 26.09 -22.40 21.99
C ARG A 117 27.14 -23.16 22.81
N GLN A 118 28.30 -23.46 22.23
CA GLN A 118 29.39 -24.13 22.95
C GLN A 118 30.09 -23.21 23.94
N LEU A 119 30.26 -21.93 23.60
CA LEU A 119 31.02 -20.96 24.40
C LEU A 119 30.16 -20.27 25.46
N TYR A 120 28.93 -19.87 25.12
CA TYR A 120 28.05 -19.10 26.00
C TYR A 120 26.57 -19.44 25.76
N PRO A 121 26.10 -20.62 26.21
CA PRO A 121 24.75 -21.10 25.94
C PRO A 121 23.64 -20.22 26.55
N GLN A 122 23.95 -19.48 27.61
CA GLN A 122 23.01 -18.57 28.28
C GLN A 122 22.90 -17.20 27.60
N LEU A 123 23.55 -17.01 26.46
CA LEU A 123 23.45 -15.79 25.68
C LEU A 123 22.01 -15.56 25.21
N ASP A 124 21.42 -14.45 25.62
CA ASP A 124 20.23 -13.90 24.97
C ASP A 124 20.67 -13.11 23.73
N LEU A 125 20.39 -13.68 22.56
CA LEU A 125 20.76 -13.09 21.28
C LEU A 125 20.00 -11.77 21.03
N TRP A 126 18.74 -11.67 21.48
CA TRP A 126 17.88 -10.51 21.29
C TRP A 126 18.36 -9.33 22.12
N ALA A 127 18.49 -9.53 23.43
CA ALA A 127 18.92 -8.48 24.35
C ALA A 127 20.34 -7.98 24.01
N THR A 128 21.21 -8.87 23.55
CA THR A 128 22.61 -8.53 23.27
C THR A 128 22.80 -7.81 21.94
N ALA A 129 22.10 -8.23 20.86
CA ALA A 129 22.32 -7.66 19.52
C ALA A 129 21.47 -6.41 19.24
N LYS A 130 20.33 -6.22 19.92
CA LYS A 130 19.46 -5.04 19.77
C LYS A 130 20.19 -3.68 19.81
N PRO A 131 21.04 -3.37 20.80
CA PRO A 131 21.72 -2.05 20.84
C PRO A 131 22.63 -1.81 19.63
N PHE A 132 23.31 -2.85 19.12
CA PHE A 132 24.16 -2.73 17.95
C PHE A 132 23.36 -2.41 16.69
N LEU A 133 22.18 -3.02 16.53
CA LEU A 133 21.30 -2.77 15.40
C LEU A 133 20.67 -1.37 15.46
N GLU A 134 20.24 -0.94 16.65
CA GLU A 134 19.72 0.42 16.84
C GLU A 134 20.77 1.48 16.50
N ASP A 135 22.03 1.25 16.88
CA ASP A 135 23.11 2.18 16.58
C ASP A 135 23.47 2.18 15.09
N LEU A 136 23.46 1.01 14.42
CA LEU A 136 23.60 0.89 12.97
C LEU A 136 22.51 1.68 12.22
N VAL A 137 21.25 1.53 12.65
CA VAL A 137 20.11 2.25 12.06
C VAL A 137 20.23 3.76 12.32
N LYS A 138 20.59 4.18 13.54
CA LYS A 138 20.82 5.60 13.85
C LYS A 138 21.94 6.18 12.99
N GLU A 139 23.01 5.43 12.74
CA GLU A 139 24.10 5.86 11.87
C GLU A 139 23.62 6.02 10.43
N LYS A 140 22.87 5.04 9.89
CA LYS A 140 22.22 5.10 8.57
C LYS A 140 21.34 6.34 8.39
N TYR A 141 20.44 6.59 9.33
CA TYR A 141 19.52 7.73 9.31
C TYR A 141 20.11 9.01 9.91
N SER A 142 21.41 9.02 10.23
CA SER A 142 22.05 10.21 10.77
C SER A 142 22.04 11.33 9.73
N MET A 143 21.74 12.55 10.18
CA MET A 143 21.78 13.74 9.31
C MET A 143 23.14 13.93 8.62
N LYS A 144 24.21 13.39 9.23
CA LYS A 144 25.55 13.38 8.63
C LYS A 144 25.61 12.52 7.37
N ASN A 145 25.15 11.27 7.43
CA ASN A 145 25.16 10.37 6.28
C ASN A 145 24.22 10.87 5.17
N THR A 146 23.07 11.45 5.54
CA THR A 146 22.18 12.10 4.56
C THR A 146 22.86 13.30 3.87
N PHE A 147 23.59 14.13 4.63
CA PHE A 147 24.32 15.27 4.09
C PHE A 147 25.48 14.85 3.18
N GLU A 148 26.20 13.79 3.54
CA GLU A 148 27.28 13.22 2.72
C GLU A 148 26.74 12.65 1.40
N LYS A 149 25.66 11.84 1.44
CA LYS A 149 24.96 11.34 0.23
C LYS A 149 24.45 12.49 -0.64
N LEU A 150 23.86 13.52 -0.05
CA LEU A 150 23.42 14.72 -0.78
C LEU A 150 24.59 15.48 -1.41
N LYS A 151 25.73 15.59 -0.73
CA LYS A 151 26.93 16.25 -1.26
C LYS A 151 27.52 15.48 -2.44
N GLU A 152 27.51 14.15 -2.39
CA GLU A 152 27.95 13.29 -3.48
C GLU A 152 27.03 13.37 -4.70
N GLN A 153 25.71 13.48 -4.47
CA GLN A 153 24.72 13.61 -5.54
C GLN A 153 24.50 15.05 -6.03
N ALA A 154 24.95 16.05 -5.27
CA ALA A 154 24.81 17.47 -5.61
C ALA A 154 25.31 17.83 -7.01
N PRO A 155 26.46 17.35 -7.51
CA PRO A 155 26.93 17.66 -8.86
C PRO A 155 25.99 17.12 -9.95
N GLN A 156 25.32 15.99 -9.69
CA GLN A 156 24.35 15.41 -10.61
C GLN A 156 23.04 16.19 -10.57
N LEU A 157 22.52 16.49 -9.39
CA LEU A 157 21.32 17.31 -9.19
C LEU A 157 21.48 18.72 -9.79
N LEU A 158 22.66 19.33 -9.65
CA LEU A 158 22.99 20.63 -10.23
C LEU A 158 22.96 20.62 -11.77
N LYS A 159 23.25 19.49 -12.42
CA LYS A 159 23.13 19.35 -13.88
C LYS A 159 21.67 19.30 -14.34
N ASP A 160 20.77 18.80 -13.49
CA ASP A 160 19.34 18.62 -13.79
C ASP A 160 18.49 19.86 -13.39
N ILE A 161 19.05 20.81 -12.61
CA ILE A 161 18.40 22.08 -12.24
C ILE A 161 17.80 22.85 -13.43
N PRO A 162 18.47 22.97 -14.59
CA PRO A 162 17.91 23.69 -15.74
C PRO A 162 16.58 23.12 -16.26
N GLU A 163 16.27 21.85 -15.96
CA GLU A 163 15.04 21.18 -16.40
C GLU A 163 13.88 21.31 -15.39
N LEU A 164 14.19 21.61 -14.12
CA LEU A 164 13.18 21.79 -13.06
C LEU A 164 12.07 22.80 -13.41
N PRO A 165 12.35 23.99 -13.99
CA PRO A 165 11.30 24.93 -14.36
C PRO A 165 10.32 24.33 -15.36
N LYS A 166 10.81 23.53 -16.33
CA LYS A 166 9.95 22.90 -17.34
C LYS A 166 9.06 21.83 -16.71
N LEU A 167 9.59 21.01 -15.80
CA LEU A 167 8.83 19.98 -15.10
C LEU A 167 7.73 20.59 -14.21
N VAL A 168 8.05 21.64 -13.45
CA VAL A 168 7.07 22.36 -12.62
C VAL A 168 5.99 23.00 -13.47
N ILE A 169 6.35 23.68 -14.56
CA ILE A 169 5.38 24.28 -15.48
C ILE A 169 4.48 23.21 -16.11
N ASN A 170 5.03 22.06 -16.48
CA ASN A 170 4.26 20.97 -17.08
C ASN A 170 3.31 20.31 -16.07
N ALA A 171 3.73 20.13 -14.81
CA ALA A 171 2.89 19.63 -13.73
C ALA A 171 1.74 20.61 -13.43
N LEU A 172 2.02 21.91 -13.36
CA LEU A 172 1.00 22.95 -13.18
C LEU A 172 0.00 22.97 -14.36
N LYS A 173 0.48 22.84 -15.60
CA LYS A 173 -0.40 22.74 -16.78
C LYS A 173 -1.27 21.49 -16.78
N GLN A 174 -0.80 20.37 -16.22
CA GLN A 174 -1.62 19.17 -16.06
C GLN A 174 -2.71 19.36 -15.01
N LEU A 175 -2.40 20.05 -13.89
CA LEU A 175 -3.39 20.39 -12.88
C LEU A 175 -4.48 21.33 -13.43
N ASP A 176 -4.11 22.30 -14.27
CA ASP A 176 -5.09 23.17 -14.94
C ASP A 176 -5.99 22.40 -15.91
N LYS A 177 -5.43 21.44 -16.67
CA LYS A 177 -6.23 20.57 -17.56
C LYS A 177 -7.23 19.69 -16.79
N VAL A 178 -6.89 19.22 -15.59
CA VAL A 178 -7.81 18.46 -14.72
C VAL A 178 -8.99 19.33 -14.27
N LYS A 179 -8.76 20.63 -14.07
CA LYS A 179 -9.82 21.60 -13.73
C LYS A 179 -10.79 21.83 -14.89
N ASP A 180 -10.27 21.86 -16.12
CA ASP A 180 -11.09 21.98 -17.35
C ASP A 180 -11.92 20.72 -17.63
N ILE A 181 -11.37 19.53 -17.39
CA ILE A 181 -12.08 18.24 -17.51
C ILE A 181 -13.26 18.19 -16.52
N ASN A 182 -13.05 18.59 -15.26
CA ASN A 182 -14.13 18.65 -14.27
C ASN A 182 -15.25 19.62 -14.66
N ARG A 183 -14.92 20.73 -15.35
CA ARG A 183 -15.89 21.70 -15.85
C ARG A 183 -16.76 21.12 -16.97
N LEU A 184 -16.18 20.31 -17.86
CA LEU A 184 -16.89 19.56 -18.90
C LEU A 184 -17.88 18.54 -18.32
N TYR A 185 -17.48 17.78 -17.29
CA TYR A 185 -18.37 16.84 -16.59
C TYR A 185 -19.51 17.55 -15.85
N SER A 186 -19.25 18.70 -15.23
CA SER A 186 -20.31 19.49 -14.55
C SER A 186 -21.38 19.99 -15.53
N GLN A 187 -20.99 20.48 -16.71
CA GLN A 187 -21.94 20.93 -17.73
C GLN A 187 -22.77 19.79 -18.35
N GLN A 188 -22.18 18.59 -18.49
CA GLN A 188 -22.95 17.42 -18.94
C GLN A 188 -23.93 16.94 -17.87
N THR A 189 -23.55 17.02 -16.60
CA THR A 189 -24.42 16.61 -15.48
C THR A 189 -25.63 17.54 -15.36
N ASP A 190 -25.44 18.86 -15.50
CA ASP A 190 -26.55 19.83 -15.47
C ASP A 190 -27.55 19.62 -16.62
N ASN A 191 -27.06 19.28 -17.82
CA ASN A 191 -27.92 18.99 -18.96
C ASN A 191 -28.73 17.70 -18.77
N ILE A 192 -28.13 16.65 -18.18
CA ILE A 192 -28.83 15.39 -17.88
C ILE A 192 -29.89 15.61 -16.79
N VAL A 193 -29.56 16.37 -15.73
CA VAL A 193 -30.50 16.70 -14.65
C VAL A 193 -31.69 17.52 -15.17
N ASN A 194 -31.45 18.50 -16.04
CA ASN A 194 -32.52 19.31 -16.64
C ASN A 194 -33.41 18.48 -17.58
N GLN A 195 -32.82 17.58 -18.38
CA GLN A 195 -33.59 16.65 -19.23
C GLN A 195 -34.47 15.70 -18.41
N LEU A 196 -33.97 15.19 -17.28
CA LEU A 196 -34.77 14.34 -16.38
C LEU A 196 -35.93 15.12 -15.75
N LYS A 197 -35.71 16.37 -15.35
CA LYS A 197 -36.74 17.22 -14.75
C LYS A 197 -37.84 17.60 -15.75
N ASP A 198 -37.47 17.93 -16.99
CA ASP A 198 -38.43 18.23 -18.05
C ASP A 198 -39.22 16.98 -18.45
N ASN A 199 -38.58 15.82 -18.56
CA ASN A 199 -39.25 14.58 -18.91
C ASN A 199 -40.21 14.10 -17.79
N SER A 200 -39.83 14.29 -16.52
CA SER A 200 -40.69 13.99 -15.38
C SER A 200 -41.95 14.87 -15.34
N ASN A 201 -41.83 16.17 -15.66
CA ASN A 201 -42.98 17.07 -15.75
C ASN A 201 -43.90 16.72 -16.94
N LYS A 202 -43.34 16.29 -18.07
CA LYS A 202 -44.11 15.80 -19.22
C LYS A 202 -44.84 14.50 -18.91
N GLN A 203 -44.20 13.57 -18.22
CA GLN A 203 -44.82 12.30 -17.82
C GLN A 203 -45.95 12.52 -16.80
N THR A 204 -45.74 13.38 -15.81
CA THR A 204 -46.75 13.71 -14.79
C THR A 204 -47.97 14.35 -15.45
N SER A 205 -47.78 15.26 -16.40
CA SER A 205 -48.89 15.89 -17.14
C SER A 205 -49.65 14.93 -18.05
N ALA A 206 -48.98 13.95 -18.66
CA ALA A 206 -49.65 12.91 -19.46
C ALA A 206 -50.56 12.02 -18.59
N ILE A 207 -50.11 11.67 -17.37
CA ILE A 207 -50.90 10.87 -16.41
C ILE A 207 -52.17 11.62 -15.99
N PHE A 208 -52.05 12.91 -15.64
CA PHE A 208 -53.21 13.73 -15.29
C PHE A 208 -54.20 13.91 -16.46
N ALA A 209 -53.70 14.12 -17.67
CA ALA A 209 -54.55 14.21 -18.87
C ALA A 209 -55.32 12.91 -19.11
N GLY A 210 -54.65 11.75 -19.01
CA GLY A 210 -55.30 10.43 -19.15
C GLY A 210 -56.36 10.19 -18.08
N ALA A 211 -56.07 10.53 -16.82
CA ALA A 211 -57.03 10.42 -15.73
C ALA A 211 -58.27 11.30 -15.95
N LEU A 212 -58.09 12.53 -16.43
CA LEU A 212 -59.19 13.45 -16.76
C LEU A 212 -60.06 12.95 -17.92
N ILE A 213 -59.46 12.35 -18.94
CA ILE A 213 -60.20 11.76 -20.06
C ILE A 213 -61.05 10.58 -19.58
N ILE A 214 -60.49 9.71 -18.73
CA ILE A 214 -61.23 8.59 -18.13
C ILE A 214 -62.39 9.11 -17.27
N LEU A 215 -62.13 10.13 -16.43
CA LEU A 215 -63.15 10.74 -15.57
C LEU A 215 -64.29 11.39 -16.40
N ALA A 216 -63.94 12.06 -17.50
CA ALA A 216 -64.92 12.68 -18.40
C ALA A 216 -65.84 11.66 -19.06
N GLY A 217 -65.31 10.49 -19.43
CA GLY A 217 -66.08 9.37 -19.98
C GLY A 217 -67.07 8.79 -18.97
N ILE A 218 -66.65 8.63 -17.71
CA ILE A 218 -67.52 8.15 -16.62
C ILE A 218 -68.62 9.17 -16.29
N LEU A 219 -68.32 10.47 -16.31
CA LEU A 219 -69.31 11.51 -16.04
C LEU A 219 -70.35 11.66 -17.17
N ALA A 220 -69.99 11.32 -18.41
CA ALA A 220 -70.89 11.38 -19.57
C ALA A 220 -72.03 10.35 -19.49
N THR A 221 -71.84 9.23 -18.80
CA THR A 221 -72.88 8.21 -18.65
C THR A 221 -73.97 8.59 -17.64
N ASN A 222 -73.68 9.53 -16.72
CA ASN A 222 -74.58 9.95 -15.63
C ASN A 222 -75.34 11.26 -15.91
N ALA A 223 -75.52 11.65 -17.18
CA ALA A 223 -76.26 12.84 -17.64
C ALA A 223 -75.81 14.21 -17.07
N LEU A 224 -74.60 14.29 -16.49
CA LEU A 224 -73.93 15.53 -16.07
C LEU A 224 -73.08 16.10 -17.21
N TRP A 225 -73.73 16.50 -18.29
CA TRP A 225 -73.09 16.96 -19.54
C TRP A 225 -72.14 18.15 -19.33
N ILE A 226 -72.48 19.07 -18.41
CA ILE A 226 -71.65 20.24 -18.10
C ILE A 226 -70.32 19.83 -17.45
N ALA A 227 -70.34 18.86 -16.53
CA ALA A 227 -69.12 18.40 -15.83
C ALA A 227 -68.18 17.59 -16.76
N SER A 228 -68.75 16.85 -17.71
CA SER A 228 -67.97 16.13 -18.73
C SER A 228 -67.23 17.10 -19.67
N SER A 229 -67.92 18.17 -20.10
CA SER A 229 -67.31 19.19 -20.96
C SER A 229 -66.17 19.98 -20.27
N ALA A 230 -66.29 20.26 -18.97
CA ALA A 230 -65.22 20.91 -18.21
C ALA A 230 -63.99 19.99 -18.05
N SER A 231 -64.21 18.69 -17.86
CA SER A 231 -63.14 17.70 -17.67
C SER A 231 -62.35 17.43 -18.95
N THR A 232 -63.01 17.39 -20.12
CA THR A 232 -62.33 17.25 -21.41
C THR A 232 -61.48 18.47 -21.76
N ILE A 233 -61.96 19.68 -21.48
CA ILE A 233 -61.18 20.91 -21.68
C ILE A 233 -59.94 20.92 -20.77
N ALA A 234 -60.09 20.59 -19.48
CA ALA A 234 -58.98 20.48 -18.56
C ALA A 234 -57.94 19.43 -19.01
N GLY A 235 -58.42 18.27 -19.47
CA GLY A 235 -57.56 17.21 -20.01
C GLY A 235 -56.78 17.65 -21.25
N LEU A 236 -57.41 18.38 -22.18
CA LEU A 236 -56.76 18.92 -23.38
C LEU A 236 -55.70 19.97 -23.05
N ILE A 237 -55.96 20.85 -22.07
CA ILE A 237 -54.98 21.85 -21.61
C ILE A 237 -53.76 21.15 -20.99
N PHE A 238 -53.98 20.13 -20.15
CA PHE A 238 -52.90 19.37 -19.53
C PHE A 238 -52.10 18.55 -20.56
N TRP A 239 -52.78 17.98 -21.56
CA TRP A 239 -52.14 17.27 -22.67
C TRP A 239 -51.30 18.22 -23.55
N SER A 240 -51.81 19.42 -23.85
CA SER A 240 -51.08 20.44 -24.60
C SER A 240 -49.83 20.92 -23.87
N LYS A 241 -49.81 20.89 -22.53
CA LYS A 241 -48.65 21.27 -21.71
C LYS A 241 -47.63 20.14 -21.56
N SER A 242 -48.03 18.89 -21.86
CA SER A 242 -47.19 17.69 -21.81
C SER A 242 -46.31 17.51 -23.05
N ARG A 243 -46.70 18.09 -24.19
CA ARG A 243 -45.96 18.02 -25.46
C ARG A 243 -44.82 19.05 -25.49
#